data_AF-A0A9E0J7Q0-F1
#
_entry.id   AF-A0A9E0J7Q0-F1
#
_cell.length_a   1.000
_cell.length_b   1.000
_cell.length_c   1.000
_cell.angle_alpha   90.00
_cell.angle_beta   90.00
_cell.angle_gamma   90.00
#
_symmetry.space_group_name_H-M   'P 1'
#
loop_
_entity.id
_entity.type
_entity.pdbx_description
1 polymer ?
#
loop_
_entity_poly.entity_id
_entity_poly.type
_entity_poly.pdbx_seq_one_letter_code
_entity_poly.pdbx_strand_id
1 'polypeptide(L)' 'ADALIATELAFDADDRVTGGFLGANCRGPEKVRRLRAMFGPDLTLKAAYGDTSGDREMLKIADHRGYRVFKERP' A
#
# COMPACT_ATOMS: atom_id res chain seq x y z
N ALA A 1 -4.46 -1.72 -15.00
CA ALA A 1 -4.02 -0.94 -13.83
C ALA A 1 -2.83 -0.11 -14.27
N ASP A 2 -2.86 1.18 -13.99
CA ASP A 2 -1.88 2.14 -14.52
C ASP A 2 -0.64 2.30 -13.64
N ALA A 3 -0.68 1.82 -12.39
CA ALA A 3 0.44 1.86 -11.45
C ALA A 3 0.36 0.73 -10.40
N LEU A 4 1.52 0.34 -9.86
CA LEU A 4 1.67 -0.57 -8.72
C LEU A 4 2.53 0.10 -7.64
N ILE A 5 2.03 0.11 -6.41
CA ILE A 5 2.76 0.56 -5.23
C ILE A 5 2.76 -0.58 -4.21
N ALA A 6 3.93 -1.19 -3.98
CA ALA A 6 4.10 -2.31 -3.06
C ALA A 6 5.46 -2.25 -2.36
N THR A 7 5.63 -2.99 -1.27
CA THR A 7 6.93 -3.16 -0.63
C THR A 7 7.94 -3.69 -1.64
N GLU A 8 9.08 -3.03 -1.74
CA GLU A 8 10.17 -3.47 -2.61
C GLU A 8 11.02 -4.49 -1.85
N LEU A 9 11.43 -5.55 -2.53
CA LEU A 9 12.33 -6.56 -1.97
C LEU A 9 13.79 -6.11 -2.16
N ALA A 10 14.65 -6.43 -1.20
CA ALA A 10 16.08 -6.21 -1.35
C ALA A 10 16.72 -7.38 -2.11
N PHE A 11 17.49 -7.05 -3.14
CA PHE A 11 18.23 -8.01 -3.98
C PHE A 11 19.74 -7.90 -3.75
N ASP A 12 20.44 -9.02 -3.84
CA ASP A 12 21.91 -9.02 -3.89
C ASP A 12 22.44 -8.74 -5.31
N ALA A 13 23.77 -8.77 -5.47
CA ALA A 13 24.42 -8.51 -6.75
C ALA A 13 24.12 -9.56 -7.85
N ASP A 14 23.61 -10.73 -7.46
CA ASP A 14 23.23 -11.82 -8.36
C ASP A 14 21.71 -11.80 -8.67
N ASP A 15 21.01 -10.71 -8.33
CA ASP A 15 19.57 -10.56 -8.49
C ASP A 15 18.75 -11.60 -7.72
N ARG A 16 19.23 -12.01 -6.52
CA ARG A 16 18.49 -12.89 -5.61
C ARG A 16 17.89 -12.13 -4.44
N VAL A 17 16.66 -12.52 -4.06
CA VAL A 17 15.98 -11.96 -2.88
C VAL A 17 16.76 -12.31 -1.62
N THR A 18 17.18 -11.28 -0.88
CA THR A 18 17.96 -11.41 0.37
C THR A 18 17.12 -11.76 1.60
N GLY A 19 15.79 -11.72 1.46
CA GLY A 19 14.83 -11.86 2.56
C GLY A 19 14.50 -10.53 3.27
N GLY A 20 15.18 -9.44 2.90
CA GLY A 20 14.89 -8.09 3.38
C GLY A 20 13.97 -7.28 2.46
N PHE A 21 13.50 -6.15 2.97
CA PHE A 21 12.84 -5.12 2.17
C PHE A 21 13.83 -4.03 1.77
N LEU A 22 13.66 -3.51 0.55
CA LEU A 22 14.27 -2.27 0.13
C LEU A 22 13.39 -1.13 0.69
N GLY A 23 13.81 -0.60 1.84
CA GLY A 23 13.10 0.46 2.55
C GLY A 23 11.93 -0.05 3.41
N ALA A 24 10.99 0.85 3.70
CA ALA A 24 9.89 0.59 4.63
C ALA A 24 8.82 -0.34 4.02
N ASN A 25 8.21 -1.21 4.84
CA ASN A 25 7.07 -2.02 4.44
C ASN A 25 5.86 -1.13 4.09
N CYS A 26 5.27 -1.32 2.91
CA CYS A 26 4.08 -0.62 2.41
C CYS A 26 2.81 -0.99 3.20
N ARG A 27 2.73 -0.49 4.44
CA ARG A 27 1.66 -0.79 5.40
C ARG A 27 1.27 0.44 6.21
N GLY A 28 -0.03 0.63 6.41
CA GLY A 28 -0.59 1.70 7.23
C GLY A 28 -0.25 3.09 6.68
N PRO A 29 0.35 4.00 7.49
CA PRO A 29 0.74 5.33 7.03
C PRO A 29 1.64 5.33 5.79
N GLU A 30 2.47 4.29 5.62
CA GLU A 30 3.39 4.19 4.50
C GLU A 30 2.66 4.09 3.15
N LYS A 31 1.46 3.46 3.11
CA LYS A 31 0.62 3.44 1.91
C LYS A 31 0.26 4.86 1.47
N VAL A 32 -0.12 5.71 2.42
CA VAL A 32 -0.46 7.12 2.16
C VAL A 32 0.76 7.92 1.73
N ARG A 33 1.92 7.71 2.38
CA ARG A 33 3.17 8.39 2.01
C ARG A 33 3.54 8.11 0.56
N ARG A 34 3.51 6.84 0.15
CA ARG A 34 3.86 6.43 -1.22
C ARG A 34 2.85 6.90 -2.26
N LEU A 35 1.55 6.89 -1.92
CA LEU A 35 0.51 7.47 -2.78
C LEU A 35 0.77 8.97 -3.04
N ARG A 36 1.09 9.74 -2.01
CA ARG A 36 1.43 11.17 -2.17
C ARG A 36 2.75 11.39 -2.90
N ALA A 37 3.74 10.51 -2.72
CA ALA A 37 4.99 10.58 -3.45
C ALA A 37 4.79 10.35 -4.96
N MET A 38 3.89 9.43 -5.33
CA MET A 38 3.61 9.10 -6.73
C MET A 38 2.68 10.11 -7.42
N PHE A 39 1.62 10.54 -6.74
CA PHE A 39 0.56 11.36 -7.35
C PHE A 39 0.53 12.83 -6.88
N GLY A 40 1.45 13.21 -5.99
CA GLY A 40 1.57 14.55 -5.46
C GLY A 40 0.96 14.73 -4.06
N PRO A 41 1.37 15.78 -3.33
CA PRO A 41 0.92 16.03 -1.96
C PRO A 41 -0.59 16.32 -1.88
N ASP A 42 -1.20 16.82 -2.95
CA ASP A 42 -2.63 17.21 -3.01
C ASP A 42 -3.56 16.09 -3.52
N LEU A 43 -3.05 14.85 -3.56
CA LEU A 43 -3.84 13.68 -3.95
C LEU A 43 -5.15 13.60 -3.16
N THR A 44 -6.25 13.47 -3.90
CA THR A 44 -7.58 13.13 -3.38
C THR A 44 -7.94 11.71 -3.83
N LEU A 45 -8.17 10.80 -2.87
CA LEU A 45 -8.61 9.44 -3.18
C LEU A 45 -10.12 9.39 -3.32
N LYS A 46 -10.62 9.17 -4.55
CA LYS A 46 -12.07 9.04 -4.77
C LYS A 46 -12.66 7.79 -4.11
N ALA A 47 -11.92 6.69 -4.14
CA ALA A 47 -12.29 5.45 -3.47
C ALA A 47 -11.03 4.69 -3.05
N ALA A 48 -11.11 3.96 -1.95
CA ALA A 48 -10.09 3.03 -1.52
C ALA A 48 -10.74 1.75 -0.98
N TYR A 49 -10.09 0.62 -1.23
CA TYR A 49 -10.54 -0.70 -0.79
C TYR A 49 -9.45 -1.38 0.01
N GLY A 50 -9.83 -2.07 1.09
CA GLY A 50 -8.91 -2.78 1.97
C GLY A 50 -9.65 -3.64 2.98
N ASP A 51 -8.93 -4.55 3.60
CA ASP A 51 -9.48 -5.63 4.41
C ASP A 51 -8.72 -5.82 5.73
N THR A 52 -7.51 -5.28 5.84
CA THR A 52 -6.66 -5.44 7.03
C THR A 52 -6.52 -4.14 7.82
N SER A 53 -5.93 -4.24 9.01
CA SER A 53 -5.52 -3.06 9.79
C SER A 53 -4.47 -2.20 9.08
N GLY A 54 -3.74 -2.76 8.10
CA GLY A 54 -2.74 -2.04 7.30
C GLY A 54 -3.31 -1.06 6.28
N ASP A 55 -4.63 -1.03 6.10
CA ASP A 55 -5.31 -0.15 5.13
C ASP A 55 -5.99 1.05 5.79
N ARG A 56 -5.99 1.11 7.12
CA ARG A 56 -6.77 2.09 7.90
C ARG A 56 -6.48 3.53 7.50
N GLU A 57 -5.22 3.90 7.32
CA GLU A 57 -4.79 5.26 6.97
C GLU A 57 -5.18 5.62 5.53
N MET A 58 -5.06 4.68 4.58
CA MET A 58 -5.47 4.88 3.20
C MET A 58 -6.99 5.02 3.09
N LEU A 59 -7.74 4.14 3.76
CA LEU A 59 -9.20 4.23 3.86
C LEU A 59 -9.62 5.55 4.54
N LYS A 60 -8.85 6.06 5.50
CA LYS A 60 -9.13 7.33 6.20
C LYS A 60 -9.12 8.57 5.32
N ILE A 61 -8.43 8.54 4.19
CA ILE A 61 -8.30 9.71 3.30
C ILE A 61 -9.12 9.59 2.01
N ALA A 62 -9.90 8.50 1.87
CA ALA A 62 -10.76 8.29 0.71
C ALA A 62 -12.19 8.80 0.93
N ASP A 63 -12.80 9.33 -0.12
CA ASP A 63 -14.23 9.71 -0.14
C ASP A 63 -15.10 8.46 0.06
N HIS A 64 -14.86 7.42 -0.76
CA HIS A 64 -15.57 6.15 -0.68
C HIS A 64 -14.68 5.07 -0.07
N ARG A 65 -15.11 4.51 1.05
CA ARG A 65 -14.33 3.54 1.84
C ARG A 65 -14.93 2.16 1.67
N GLY A 66 -14.29 1.35 0.84
CA GLY A 66 -14.65 -0.04 0.65
C GLY A 66 -13.89 -0.94 1.62
N TYR A 67 -14.35 -1.03 2.87
CA TYR A 67 -13.82 -2.04 3.78
C TYR A 67 -14.52 -3.38 3.52
N ARG A 68 -13.79 -4.39 3.02
CA ARG A 68 -14.29 -5.76 2.95
C ARG A 68 -13.52 -6.60 3.95
N VAL A 69 -14.12 -6.92 5.09
CA VAL A 69 -13.65 -8.07 5.87
C VAL A 69 -13.89 -9.28 4.98
N PHE A 70 -12.83 -9.94 4.50
CA PHE A 70 -12.99 -11.31 4.01
C PHE A 70 -13.49 -12.14 5.19
N LYS A 71 -14.80 -12.43 5.22
CA LYS A 71 -15.47 -13.20 6.29
C LYS A 71 -15.37 -14.71 6.07
N GLU A 72 -14.47 -15.17 5.21
CA GLU A 72 -14.31 -16.59 4.90
C GLU A 72 -12.84 -16.96 5.01
N ARG A 73 -12.57 -18.05 5.74
CA ARG A 73 -11.30 -18.77 5.67
C ARG A 73 -11.32 -19.62 4.40
N PRO A 74 -10.16 -19.82 3.73
CA PRO A 74 -10.04 -20.87 2.71
C PRO A 74 -10.35 -22.25 3.29
#